data_AF-A0A0A0B798-F1
#
_entry.id   AF-A0A0A0B798-F1
#
_cell.length_a   1.000
_cell.length_b   1.000
_cell.length_c   1.000
_cell.angle_alpha   90.00
_cell.angle_beta   90.00
_cell.angle_gamma   90.00
#
_symmetry.space_group_name_H-M   'P 1'
#
loop_
_entity.id
_entity.type
_entity.pdbx_description
1 polymer ?
#
loop_
_entity_poly.entity_id
_entity_poly.type
_entity_poly.pdbx_seq_one_letter_code
_entity_poly.pdbx_strand_id
1 'polypeptide(L)'
;MPAALALLAGAGQPAQAASGEVTDDLRAQLKQFWTVNRVPGPTQDALLDKLEAGQTWDVMSGESAPVSTRTVRTAGENRTIETYPDGSIAVTSIQMPTSTTKPGVVGPLAVGNCRTSVSGSGYTNRYDCQANSTTGVVEMGFYISYSITGGYDSIIDVNSPYVRADGGTASDTSLAIRKAAENSTGSAYASIKTIYQARNGGGSKTLELRALVGQNTAWTRWEAGL
;
A
#
# COMPACT_ATOMS: atom_id res chain seq x y z
N MET A 1 8.11 -46.30 -53.42
CA MET A 1 7.64 -46.01 -52.05
C MET A 1 7.80 -44.51 -51.78
N PRO A 2 6.71 -43.73 -51.65
CA PRO A 2 6.78 -42.46 -50.95
C PRO A 2 5.97 -42.53 -49.64
N ALA A 3 6.61 -42.12 -48.54
CA ALA A 3 5.98 -42.01 -47.23
C ALA A 3 5.23 -40.68 -47.14
N ALA A 4 3.93 -40.74 -46.85
CA ALA A 4 3.10 -39.58 -46.56
C ALA A 4 3.28 -39.18 -45.09
N LEU A 5 3.76 -37.97 -44.85
CA LEU A 5 3.91 -37.38 -43.52
C LEU A 5 2.62 -36.60 -43.21
N ALA A 6 1.78 -37.11 -42.30
CA ALA A 6 0.59 -36.43 -41.83
C ALA A 6 0.95 -35.50 -40.66
N LEU A 7 0.86 -34.18 -40.85
CA LEU A 7 0.90 -33.21 -39.75
C LEU A 7 -0.47 -33.17 -39.06
N LEU A 8 -0.51 -33.64 -37.81
CA LEU A 8 -1.62 -33.40 -36.89
C LEU A 8 -1.48 -31.97 -36.33
N ALA A 9 -2.29 -31.04 -36.83
CA ALA A 9 -2.49 -29.74 -36.21
C ALA A 9 -3.31 -29.94 -34.92
N GLY A 10 -2.63 -29.94 -33.78
CA GLY A 10 -3.29 -29.85 -32.48
C GLY A 10 -3.92 -28.48 -32.33
N ALA A 11 -5.25 -28.42 -32.31
CA ALA A 11 -5.99 -27.21 -31.96
C ALA A 11 -5.65 -26.85 -30.51
N GLY A 12 -4.86 -25.79 -30.32
CA GLY A 12 -4.66 -25.18 -29.00
C GLY A 12 -6.00 -24.67 -28.50
N GLN A 13 -6.57 -25.32 -27.49
CA GLN A 13 -7.73 -24.78 -26.79
C GLN A 13 -7.33 -23.42 -26.20
N PRO A 14 -8.14 -22.36 -26.40
CA PRO A 14 -7.90 -21.10 -25.71
C PRO A 14 -7.98 -21.36 -24.21
N ALA A 15 -6.97 -20.88 -23.46
CA ALA A 15 -6.99 -20.92 -22.01
C ALA A 15 -8.21 -20.13 -21.53
N GLN A 16 -9.23 -20.84 -21.04
CA GLN A 16 -10.34 -20.22 -20.33
C GLN A 16 -9.77 -19.61 -19.05
N ALA A 17 -9.77 -18.27 -18.98
CA ALA A 17 -9.50 -17.54 -17.76
C ALA A 17 -10.51 -18.02 -16.71
N ALA A 18 -10.01 -18.61 -15.63
CA ALA A 18 -10.84 -19.03 -14.52
C ALA A 18 -11.51 -17.80 -13.90
N SER A 19 -12.78 -17.58 -14.23
CA SER A 19 -13.70 -16.72 -13.48
C SER A 19 -13.97 -17.42 -12.14
N GLY A 20 -13.01 -17.34 -11.22
CA GLY A 20 -13.11 -17.99 -9.91
C GLY A 20 -14.01 -17.20 -8.96
N GLU A 21 -14.87 -17.89 -8.24
CA GLU A 21 -15.58 -17.35 -7.07
C GLU A 21 -14.58 -16.82 -6.03
N VAL A 22 -15.04 -15.91 -5.16
CA VAL A 22 -14.24 -15.49 -3.99
C VAL A 22 -14.07 -16.71 -3.09
N THR A 23 -12.82 -17.16 -2.93
CA THR A 23 -12.50 -18.33 -2.10
C THR A 23 -12.86 -18.08 -0.64
N ASP A 24 -13.24 -19.13 0.08
CA ASP A 24 -13.56 -19.04 1.51
C ASP A 24 -12.40 -18.45 2.34
N ASP A 25 -11.15 -18.76 1.99
CA ASP A 25 -9.96 -18.21 2.64
C ASP A 25 -9.88 -16.68 2.49
N LEU A 26 -10.03 -16.16 1.27
CA LEU A 26 -10.10 -14.72 1.02
C LEU A 26 -11.27 -14.07 1.76
N ARG A 27 -12.45 -14.69 1.77
CA ARG A 27 -13.61 -14.19 2.51
C ARG A 27 -13.30 -14.08 4.01
N ALA A 28 -12.69 -15.10 4.60
CA ALA A 28 -12.32 -15.11 6.01
C ALA A 28 -11.25 -14.04 6.32
N GLN A 29 -10.24 -13.90 5.46
CA GLN A 29 -9.21 -12.86 5.59
C GLN A 29 -9.80 -11.46 5.55
N LEU A 30 -10.71 -11.17 4.61
CA LEU A 30 -11.39 -9.88 4.49
C LEU A 30 -12.26 -9.58 5.72
N LYS A 31 -13.07 -10.54 6.17
CA LYS A 31 -13.89 -10.38 7.39
C LYS A 31 -13.03 -10.11 8.62
N GLN A 32 -11.89 -10.79 8.76
CA GLN A 32 -10.96 -10.53 9.85
C GLN A 32 -10.36 -9.12 9.76
N PHE A 33 -9.88 -8.72 8.58
CA PHE A 33 -9.35 -7.38 8.32
C PHE A 33 -10.35 -6.29 8.69
N TRP A 34 -11.59 -6.42 8.24
CA TRP A 34 -12.67 -5.49 8.51
C TRP A 34 -13.08 -5.45 9.97
N THR A 35 -13.16 -6.61 10.63
CA THR A 35 -13.49 -6.70 12.06
C THR A 35 -12.45 -6.00 12.92
N VAL A 36 -11.15 -6.24 12.66
CA VAL A 36 -10.04 -5.55 13.34
C VAL A 36 -10.12 -4.03 13.13
N ASN A 37 -10.57 -3.61 11.95
CA ASN A 37 -10.72 -2.19 11.61
C ASN A 37 -12.07 -1.57 11.94
N ARG A 38 -12.97 -2.34 12.58
CA ARG A 38 -14.30 -1.94 13.06
C ARG A 38 -15.30 -1.58 11.95
N VAL A 39 -15.24 -2.25 10.80
CA VAL A 39 -16.27 -2.15 9.77
C VAL A 39 -17.48 -3.00 10.20
N PRO A 40 -18.72 -2.46 10.21
CA PRO A 40 -19.92 -3.19 10.65
C PRO A 40 -20.21 -4.44 9.81
N GLY A 41 -20.75 -5.49 10.44
CA GLY A 41 -21.06 -6.77 9.78
C GLY A 41 -21.87 -6.64 8.48
N PRO A 42 -23.01 -5.91 8.46
CA PRO A 42 -23.78 -5.70 7.24
C PRO A 42 -23.00 -5.01 6.12
N THR A 43 -22.07 -4.11 6.47
CA THR A 43 -21.16 -3.47 5.51
C THR A 43 -20.14 -4.46 4.96
N GLN A 44 -19.61 -5.36 5.78
CA GLN A 44 -18.68 -6.40 5.32
C GLN A 44 -19.33 -7.32 4.29
N ASP A 45 -20.57 -7.74 4.54
CA ASP A 45 -21.32 -8.60 3.61
C ASP A 45 -21.59 -7.85 2.28
N ALA A 46 -22.02 -6.58 2.35
CA ALA A 46 -22.20 -5.76 1.14
C ALA A 46 -20.91 -5.56 0.32
N LEU A 47 -19.75 -5.42 0.99
CA LEU A 47 -18.46 -5.32 0.31
C LEU A 47 -18.05 -6.64 -0.36
N LEU A 48 -18.36 -7.78 0.25
CA LEU A 48 -18.15 -9.10 -0.36
C LEU A 48 -19.05 -9.29 -1.59
N ASP A 49 -20.33 -8.93 -1.49
CA ASP A 49 -21.27 -9.00 -2.61
C ASP A 49 -20.76 -8.15 -3.79
N LYS A 50 -20.26 -6.94 -3.52
CA LYS A 50 -19.61 -6.10 -4.55
C LYS A 50 -18.41 -6.80 -5.18
N LEU A 51 -17.53 -7.40 -4.36
CA LEU A 51 -16.33 -8.08 -4.85
C LEU A 51 -16.68 -9.28 -5.73
N GLU A 52 -17.67 -10.08 -5.32
CA GLU A 52 -18.17 -11.23 -6.08
C GLU A 52 -18.80 -10.80 -7.40
N ALA A 53 -19.55 -9.69 -7.38
CA ALA A 53 -20.14 -9.09 -8.57
C ALA A 53 -19.11 -8.36 -9.47
N GLY A 54 -17.82 -8.33 -9.12
CA GLY A 54 -16.78 -7.61 -9.87
C GLY A 54 -16.92 -6.08 -9.82
N GLN A 55 -17.67 -5.56 -8.86
CA GLN A 55 -17.87 -4.12 -8.66
C GLN A 55 -16.67 -3.50 -7.93
N THR A 56 -16.30 -2.29 -8.33
CA THR A 56 -15.21 -1.55 -7.70
C THR A 56 -15.71 -0.93 -6.39
N TRP A 57 -14.95 -1.11 -5.31
CA TRP A 57 -15.18 -0.41 -4.05
C TRP A 57 -14.79 1.07 -4.14
N ASP A 58 -15.43 1.92 -3.36
CA ASP A 58 -15.19 3.38 -3.40
C ASP A 58 -13.72 3.73 -3.10
N VAL A 59 -13.07 2.99 -2.20
CA VAL A 59 -11.62 3.16 -1.89
C VAL A 59 -10.71 2.98 -3.10
N MET A 60 -11.13 2.23 -4.12
CA MET A 60 -10.37 1.97 -5.34
C MET A 60 -10.89 2.77 -6.54
N SER A 61 -12.03 3.46 -6.44
CA SER A 61 -12.66 4.12 -7.59
C SER A 61 -11.96 5.42 -7.98
N GLY A 62 -11.42 6.15 -7.00
CA GLY A 62 -10.89 7.50 -7.18
C GLY A 62 -11.97 8.59 -7.33
N GLU A 63 -13.24 8.21 -7.29
CA GLU A 63 -14.39 9.12 -7.49
C GLU A 63 -14.97 9.61 -6.17
N SER A 64 -14.64 8.95 -5.06
CA SER A 64 -15.14 9.26 -3.72
C SER A 64 -14.02 9.69 -2.80
N ALA A 65 -14.26 10.75 -2.03
CA ALA A 65 -13.42 11.13 -0.92
C ALA A 65 -13.77 10.29 0.33
N PRO A 66 -12.83 10.07 1.25
CA PRO A 66 -13.14 9.42 2.52
C PRO A 66 -14.13 10.26 3.34
N VAL A 67 -15.13 9.60 3.90
CA VAL A 67 -16.13 10.19 4.81
C VAL A 67 -15.65 10.21 6.26
N SER A 68 -14.62 9.44 6.58
CA SER A 68 -13.98 9.44 7.90
C SER A 68 -12.51 9.08 7.79
N THR A 69 -11.69 9.74 8.62
CA THR A 69 -10.27 9.42 8.77
C THR A 69 -9.96 9.28 10.26
N ARG A 70 -9.31 8.18 10.65
CA ARG A 70 -8.79 7.99 12.00
C ARG A 70 -7.31 7.66 11.97
N THR A 71 -6.55 8.24 12.89
CA THR A 71 -5.13 7.92 13.08
C THR A 71 -4.93 7.17 14.38
N VAL A 72 -4.17 6.08 14.32
CA VAL A 72 -3.72 5.32 15.48
C VAL A 72 -2.20 5.43 15.51
N ARG A 73 -1.67 6.02 16.58
CA ARG A 73 -0.23 6.14 16.81
C ARG A 73 0.19 5.15 17.87
N THR A 74 1.21 4.36 17.57
CA THR A 74 1.85 3.45 18.53
C THR A 74 3.34 3.79 18.60
N ALA A 75 4.07 3.17 19.54
CA ALA A 75 5.49 3.46 19.74
C ALA A 75 6.38 3.19 18.50
N GLY A 76 5.92 2.38 17.54
CA GLY A 76 6.70 1.99 16.36
C GLY A 76 5.97 2.15 15.02
N GLU A 77 4.75 2.68 15.01
CA GLU A 77 3.96 2.80 13.79
C GLU A 77 2.91 3.91 13.91
N ASN A 78 2.82 4.72 12.86
CA ASN A 78 1.69 5.61 12.62
C ASN A 78 0.79 4.97 11.56
N ARG A 79 -0.47 4.71 11.91
CA ARG A 79 -1.45 4.10 11.02
C ARG A 79 -2.64 5.03 10.80
N THR A 80 -3.02 5.24 9.55
CA THR A 80 -4.18 6.03 9.13
C THR A 80 -5.21 5.11 8.48
N ILE A 81 -6.47 5.30 8.83
CA ILE A 81 -7.57 4.48 8.34
C ILE A 81 -8.62 5.42 7.80
N GLU A 82 -8.83 5.34 6.49
CA GLU A 82 -9.77 6.14 5.72
C GLU A 82 -10.96 5.26 5.36
N THR A 83 -12.17 5.70 5.69
CA THR A 83 -13.42 5.02 5.37
C THR A 83 -14.17 5.80 4.30
N TYR A 84 -14.65 5.09 3.29
CA TYR A 84 -15.33 5.63 2.12
C TYR A 84 -16.85 5.44 2.22
N PRO A 85 -17.68 6.08 1.36
CA PRO A 85 -19.14 6.07 1.49
C PRO A 85 -19.76 4.67 1.52
N ASP A 86 -19.26 3.72 0.73
CA ASP A 86 -19.69 2.32 0.75
C ASP A 86 -19.14 1.50 1.93
N GLY A 87 -18.37 2.12 2.82
CA GLY A 87 -17.76 1.50 3.98
C GLY A 87 -16.46 0.75 3.69
N SER A 88 -16.00 0.70 2.44
CA SER A 88 -14.65 0.24 2.13
C SER A 88 -13.60 1.13 2.79
N ILE A 89 -12.43 0.57 3.07
CA ILE A 89 -11.39 1.25 3.83
C ILE A 89 -10.03 1.16 3.15
N ALA A 90 -9.23 2.22 3.28
CA ALA A 90 -7.78 2.18 3.08
C ALA A 90 -7.12 2.27 4.45
N VAL A 91 -6.24 1.30 4.74
CA VAL A 91 -5.38 1.33 5.92
C VAL A 91 -3.98 1.59 5.43
N THR A 92 -3.40 2.73 5.76
CA THR A 92 -2.01 3.06 5.46
C THR A 92 -1.21 3.15 6.75
N SER A 93 0.08 2.79 6.70
CA SER A 93 0.96 2.96 7.84
C SER A 93 2.37 3.32 7.43
N ILE A 94 3.08 3.95 8.35
CA ILE A 94 4.52 4.14 8.28
C ILE A 94 5.14 3.72 9.60
N GLN A 95 6.18 2.90 9.54
CA GLN A 95 6.98 2.58 10.70
C GLN A 95 7.64 3.85 11.24
N MET A 96 7.59 3.99 12.55
CA MET A 96 8.27 5.04 13.29
C MET A 96 9.39 4.39 14.11
N PRO A 97 10.56 5.02 14.24
CA PRO A 97 11.63 4.42 15.00
C PRO A 97 11.29 4.39 16.48
N THR A 98 11.44 3.22 17.09
CA THR A 98 11.32 3.06 18.54
C THR A 98 12.62 3.57 19.17
N SER A 99 12.56 4.60 20.01
CA SER A 99 13.73 5.14 20.70
C SER A 99 14.37 4.05 21.59
N THR A 100 15.53 3.53 21.21
CA THR A 100 16.34 2.68 22.11
C THR A 100 17.66 3.32 22.55
N THR A 101 17.90 4.61 22.26
CA THR A 101 19.21 5.19 22.59
C THR A 101 19.13 6.63 23.07
N LYS A 102 19.44 6.82 24.36
CA LYS A 102 19.76 8.14 24.94
C LYS A 102 21.11 8.63 24.38
N PRO A 103 21.34 9.94 24.25
CA PRO A 103 22.66 10.48 23.90
C PRO A 103 23.74 9.96 24.85
N GLY A 104 24.85 9.44 24.30
CA GLY A 104 25.99 8.95 25.08
C GLY A 104 25.93 7.49 25.54
N VAL A 105 24.88 6.73 25.18
CA VAL A 105 24.79 5.29 25.49
C VAL A 105 24.84 4.52 24.18
N VAL A 106 25.74 3.54 24.04
CA VAL A 106 25.65 2.56 22.95
C VAL A 106 24.49 1.63 23.30
N GLY A 107 23.33 1.83 22.67
CA GLY A 107 22.14 1.00 22.83
C GLY A 107 22.02 -0.03 21.72
N PRO A 108 21.36 -1.18 21.96
CA PRO A 108 21.07 -2.14 20.89
C PRO A 108 20.25 -1.46 19.79
N LEU A 109 20.68 -1.66 18.54
CA LEU A 109 19.89 -1.30 17.36
C LEU A 109 18.50 -1.92 17.54
N ALA A 110 17.45 -1.10 17.43
CA ALA A 110 16.09 -1.60 17.46
C ALA A 110 15.95 -2.73 16.43
N VAL A 111 15.41 -3.88 16.86
CA VAL A 111 15.18 -5.05 16.00
C VAL A 111 13.90 -4.77 15.19
N GLY A 112 14.02 -3.82 14.27
CA GLY A 112 12.99 -3.35 13.35
C GLY A 112 13.68 -2.54 12.25
N ASN A 113 13.16 -2.58 11.03
CA ASN A 113 13.88 -2.02 9.88
C ASN A 113 14.02 -0.49 9.97
N CYS A 114 13.09 0.21 10.64
CA CYS A 114 13.12 1.65 10.82
C CYS A 114 14.12 2.10 11.90
N ARG A 115 15.37 2.33 11.50
CA ARG A 115 16.49 2.73 12.37
C ARG A 115 16.70 4.24 12.40
N THR A 116 17.21 4.77 13.51
CA THR A 116 17.53 6.21 13.66
C THR A 116 19.03 6.42 13.84
N SER A 117 19.60 7.37 13.12
CA SER A 117 20.90 7.95 13.46
C SER A 117 20.73 9.43 13.78
N VAL A 118 21.11 9.81 15.01
CA VAL A 118 21.22 11.20 15.41
C VAL A 118 22.69 11.61 15.25
N SER A 119 22.95 12.63 14.43
CA SER A 119 24.26 13.29 14.41
C SER A 119 24.21 14.52 15.30
N GLY A 120 25.33 14.93 15.90
CA GLY A 120 25.41 16.11 16.78
C GLY A 120 25.12 17.46 16.09
N SER A 121 24.66 17.45 14.85
CA SER A 121 24.55 18.59 13.93
C SER A 121 23.11 19.05 13.63
N GLY A 122 22.13 18.66 14.46
CA GLY A 122 20.75 19.18 14.35
C GLY A 122 19.89 18.52 13.26
N TYR A 123 20.31 17.36 12.75
CA TYR A 123 19.50 16.53 11.86
C TYR A 123 19.42 15.09 12.36
N THR A 124 18.29 14.46 12.08
CA THR A 124 17.98 13.07 12.42
C THR A 124 17.65 12.30 11.16
N ASN A 125 18.46 11.32 10.82
CA ASN A 125 18.16 10.42 9.70
C ASN A 125 17.40 9.20 10.22
N ARG A 126 16.35 8.82 9.51
CA ARG A 126 15.64 7.57 9.66
C ARG A 126 15.91 6.73 8.43
N TYR A 127 16.23 5.46 8.60
CA TYR A 127 16.51 4.56 7.48
C TYR A 127 15.58 3.37 7.50
N ASP A 128 15.23 2.91 6.30
CA ASP A 128 14.52 1.65 6.05
C ASP A 128 13.19 1.55 6.83
N CYS A 129 12.46 2.67 6.90
CA CYS A 129 11.14 2.71 7.50
C CYS A 129 10.10 2.19 6.52
N GLN A 130 9.35 1.16 6.90
CA GLN A 130 8.33 0.59 6.01
C GLN A 130 7.14 1.52 5.87
N ALA A 131 6.78 1.86 4.64
CA ALA A 131 5.50 2.43 4.28
C ALA A 131 4.62 1.32 3.68
N ASN A 132 3.40 1.18 4.19
CA ASN A 132 2.46 0.13 3.80
C ASN A 132 1.06 0.71 3.56
N SER A 133 0.31 0.07 2.68
CA SER A 133 -1.12 0.25 2.53
C SER A 133 -1.82 -1.08 2.28
N THR A 134 -3.03 -1.25 2.79
CA THR A 134 -3.95 -2.32 2.40
C THR A 134 -5.40 -1.84 2.34
N THR A 135 -6.13 -2.32 1.34
CA THR A 135 -7.60 -2.21 1.25
C THR A 135 -8.31 -3.52 1.64
N GLY A 136 -7.53 -4.53 2.02
CA GLY A 136 -7.98 -5.92 2.20
C GLY A 136 -7.81 -6.78 0.94
N VAL A 137 -7.98 -6.22 -0.26
CA VAL A 137 -7.81 -6.92 -1.55
C VAL A 137 -6.57 -6.51 -2.33
N VAL A 138 -6.02 -5.35 -2.01
CA VAL A 138 -4.75 -4.86 -2.55
C VAL A 138 -3.87 -4.45 -1.37
N GLU A 139 -2.63 -4.90 -1.37
CA GLU A 139 -1.60 -4.44 -0.47
C GLU A 139 -0.41 -3.91 -1.28
N MET A 140 0.13 -2.78 -0.85
CA MET A 140 1.29 -2.15 -1.48
C MET A 140 2.23 -1.65 -0.40
N GLY A 141 3.53 -1.68 -0.66
CA GLY A 141 4.49 -1.13 0.28
C GLY A 141 5.88 -1.00 -0.30
N PHE A 142 6.72 -0.26 0.43
CA PHE A 142 8.14 -0.06 0.13
C PHE A 142 8.84 0.45 1.40
N TYR A 143 10.17 0.49 1.38
CA TYR A 143 10.96 1.10 2.45
C TYR A 143 11.43 2.49 2.04
N ILE A 144 11.38 3.43 2.99
CA ILE A 144 11.81 4.81 2.82
C ILE A 144 12.86 5.18 3.88
N SER A 145 13.93 5.84 3.42
CA SER A 145 14.93 6.50 4.26
C SER A 145 14.82 8.01 4.08
N TYR A 146 14.86 8.78 5.17
CA TYR A 146 14.62 10.22 5.16
C TYR A 146 15.37 10.97 6.28
N SER A 147 15.56 12.27 6.09
CA SER A 147 16.19 13.17 7.04
C SER A 147 15.18 14.19 7.56
N ILE A 148 15.12 14.34 8.88
CA ILE A 148 14.43 15.44 9.55
C ILE A 148 15.48 16.44 10.01
N THR A 149 15.33 17.71 9.64
CA THR A 149 16.31 18.76 9.96
C THR A 149 15.63 20.00 10.54
N GLY A 150 16.39 20.92 11.14
CA GLY A 150 15.85 22.23 11.53
C GLY A 150 15.44 23.14 10.33
N GLY A 151 15.67 22.69 9.10
CA GLY A 151 15.28 23.35 7.85
C GLY A 151 14.26 22.52 7.07
N TYR A 152 14.59 22.17 5.82
CA TYR A 152 13.73 21.32 4.98
C TYR A 152 14.02 19.84 5.20
N ASP A 153 12.98 19.05 5.38
CA ASP A 153 13.09 17.60 5.44
C ASP A 153 13.31 17.01 4.05
N SER A 154 13.94 15.83 3.95
CA SER A 154 14.26 15.22 2.66
C SER A 154 14.21 13.70 2.68
N ILE A 155 13.98 13.12 1.50
CA ILE A 155 14.03 11.68 1.25
C ILE A 155 15.43 11.34 0.75
N ILE A 156 16.06 10.36 1.41
CA ILE A 156 17.40 9.88 1.10
C ILE A 156 17.33 8.78 0.04
N ASP A 157 16.46 7.79 0.23
CA ASP A 157 16.33 6.63 -0.64
C ASP A 157 14.96 5.94 -0.48
N VAL A 158 14.57 5.17 -1.50
CA VAL A 158 13.43 4.24 -1.45
C VAL A 158 13.77 2.92 -2.14
N ASN A 159 13.33 1.80 -1.55
CA ASN A 159 13.66 0.49 -2.09
C ASN A 159 12.63 -0.60 -1.75
N SER A 160 12.86 -1.78 -2.32
CA SER A 160 12.10 -3.02 -2.10
C SER A 160 10.57 -2.85 -2.22
N PRO A 161 10.07 -2.34 -3.38
CA PRO A 161 8.65 -2.23 -3.60
C PRO A 161 7.99 -3.62 -3.68
N TYR A 162 6.76 -3.72 -3.19
CA TYR A 162 5.93 -4.89 -3.39
C TYR A 162 4.46 -4.51 -3.57
N VAL A 163 3.74 -5.37 -4.30
CA VAL A 163 2.30 -5.31 -4.47
C VAL A 163 1.74 -6.72 -4.37
N ARG A 164 0.64 -6.89 -3.64
CA ARG A 164 -0.16 -8.11 -3.59
C ARG A 164 -1.60 -7.75 -3.93
N ALA A 165 -2.25 -8.58 -4.75
CA ALA A 165 -3.63 -8.38 -5.17
C ALA A 165 -4.37 -9.71 -5.10
N ASP A 166 -5.31 -9.84 -4.16
CA ASP A 166 -6.08 -11.06 -3.92
C ASP A 166 -7.53 -10.95 -4.47
N GLY A 167 -8.02 -9.72 -4.70
CA GLY A 167 -9.33 -9.44 -5.31
C GLY A 167 -9.30 -9.11 -6.81
N GLY A 168 -8.15 -9.26 -7.47
CA GLY A 168 -7.93 -8.83 -8.84
C GLY A 168 -6.50 -9.13 -9.28
N THR A 169 -5.96 -8.31 -10.18
CA THR A 169 -4.55 -8.39 -10.59
C THR A 169 -3.90 -7.03 -10.52
N ALA A 170 -2.58 -7.02 -10.28
CA ALA A 170 -1.76 -5.82 -10.29
C ALA A 170 -0.71 -5.90 -11.40
N SER A 171 -0.44 -4.77 -12.05
CA SER A 171 0.54 -4.63 -13.13
C SER A 171 1.18 -3.24 -13.11
N ASP A 172 2.18 -3.03 -13.96
CA ASP A 172 2.88 -1.74 -14.14
C ASP A 172 3.31 -1.07 -12.83
N THR A 173 3.83 -1.89 -11.91
CA THR A 173 4.29 -1.43 -10.61
C THR A 173 5.55 -0.58 -10.77
N SER A 174 5.54 0.64 -10.21
CA SER A 174 6.69 1.54 -10.22
C SER A 174 6.86 2.25 -8.90
N LEU A 175 8.10 2.35 -8.43
CA LEU A 175 8.50 3.09 -7.23
C LEU A 175 9.40 4.26 -7.66
N ALA A 176 9.13 5.46 -7.15
CA ALA A 176 9.99 6.61 -7.39
C ALA A 176 9.91 7.65 -6.26
N ILE A 177 11.03 8.35 -6.03
CA ILE A 177 11.02 9.64 -5.33
C ILE A 177 10.44 10.67 -6.28
N ARG A 178 9.29 11.25 -5.94
CA ARG A 178 8.59 12.23 -6.77
C ARG A 178 8.98 13.67 -6.41
N LYS A 179 9.28 13.90 -5.13
CA LYS A 179 9.83 15.14 -4.61
C LYS A 179 10.80 14.82 -3.49
N ALA A 180 12.09 15.08 -3.70
CA ALA A 180 13.14 14.67 -2.78
C ALA A 180 13.24 15.53 -1.52
N ALA A 181 12.83 16.81 -1.55
CA ALA A 181 12.92 17.72 -0.42
C ALA A 181 11.61 18.48 -0.20
N GLU A 182 11.27 18.71 1.07
CA GLU A 182 10.25 19.66 1.49
C GLU A 182 10.62 21.06 0.98
N ASN A 183 9.61 21.86 0.68
CA ASN A 183 9.76 23.29 0.51
C ASN A 183 8.45 23.99 0.85
N SER A 184 8.38 25.30 0.62
CA SER A 184 7.17 26.11 0.87
C SER A 184 5.91 25.63 0.13
N THR A 185 6.04 24.82 -0.92
CA THR A 185 4.90 24.29 -1.69
C THR A 185 4.43 22.90 -1.23
N GLY A 186 5.12 22.29 -0.25
CA GLY A 186 4.68 21.07 0.40
C GLY A 186 5.80 20.07 0.72
N SER A 187 5.41 18.95 1.29
CA SER A 187 6.30 17.87 1.74
C SER A 187 7.11 17.22 0.62
N ALA A 188 8.26 16.64 0.97
CA ALA A 188 8.89 15.61 0.15
C ALA A 188 7.95 14.40 0.07
N TYR A 189 7.95 13.67 -1.05
CA TYR A 189 7.25 12.40 -1.14
C TYR A 189 7.84 11.45 -2.16
N ALA A 190 7.75 10.17 -1.83
CA ALA A 190 7.98 9.07 -2.75
C ALA A 190 6.70 8.25 -2.86
N SER A 191 6.56 7.53 -3.97
CA SER A 191 5.36 6.74 -4.20
C SER A 191 5.61 5.45 -4.96
N ILE A 192 4.85 4.44 -4.55
CA ILE A 192 4.64 3.22 -5.32
C ILE A 192 3.28 3.32 -6.01
N LYS A 193 3.27 3.09 -7.33
CA LYS A 193 2.07 3.06 -8.17
C LYS A 193 1.89 1.67 -8.75
N THR A 194 0.65 1.26 -9.00
CA THR A 194 0.33 0.04 -9.76
C THR A 194 -1.00 0.23 -10.48
N ILE A 195 -1.19 -0.48 -11.59
CA ILE A 195 -2.49 -0.62 -12.23
C ILE A 195 -3.17 -1.84 -11.63
N TYR A 196 -4.30 -1.61 -10.95
CA TYR A 196 -5.16 -2.66 -10.45
C TYR A 196 -6.31 -2.92 -11.42
N GLN A 197 -6.46 -4.18 -11.81
CA GLN A 197 -7.60 -4.66 -12.57
C GLN A 197 -8.49 -5.47 -11.64
N ALA A 198 -9.73 -5.04 -11.45
CA ALA A 198 -10.68 -5.80 -10.65
C ALA A 198 -11.03 -7.14 -11.33
N ARG A 199 -11.43 -8.12 -10.52
CA ARG A 199 -11.87 -9.44 -10.99
C ARG A 199 -13.07 -9.32 -11.95
N ASN A 200 -13.27 -10.34 -12.80
CA ASN A 200 -14.42 -10.48 -13.69
C ASN A 200 -14.57 -9.34 -14.72
N GLY A 201 -13.46 -8.70 -15.10
CA GLY A 201 -13.50 -7.58 -16.04
C GLY A 201 -14.02 -6.28 -15.41
N GLY A 202 -14.16 -6.23 -14.08
CA GLY A 202 -14.33 -4.96 -13.36
C GLY A 202 -13.17 -4.03 -13.71
N GLY A 203 -13.46 -2.76 -13.93
CA GLY A 203 -12.55 -1.81 -14.59
C GLY A 203 -11.14 -1.71 -14.00
N SER A 204 -10.27 -1.06 -14.75
CA SER A 204 -8.89 -0.78 -14.34
C SER A 204 -8.78 0.56 -13.62
N LYS A 205 -7.92 0.63 -12.59
CA LYS A 205 -7.62 1.86 -11.84
C LYS A 205 -6.14 1.92 -11.46
N THR A 206 -5.54 3.10 -11.58
CA THR A 206 -4.23 3.39 -11.01
C THR A 206 -4.38 3.57 -9.50
N LEU A 207 -3.65 2.79 -8.72
CA LEU A 207 -3.55 2.94 -7.26
C LEU A 207 -2.16 3.45 -6.90
N GLU A 208 -2.09 4.32 -5.90
CA GLU A 208 -0.84 4.89 -5.41
C GLU A 208 -0.81 4.93 -3.89
N LEU A 209 0.29 4.44 -3.32
CA LEU A 209 0.67 4.71 -1.94
C LEU A 209 1.79 5.75 -1.94
N ARG A 210 1.58 6.86 -1.23
CA ARG A 210 2.59 7.89 -0.99
C ARG A 210 3.13 7.79 0.42
N ALA A 211 4.46 7.84 0.55
CA ALA A 211 5.12 8.17 1.81
C ALA A 211 5.61 9.62 1.73
N LEU A 212 5.15 10.45 2.66
CA LEU A 212 5.45 11.87 2.73
C LEU A 212 6.35 12.16 3.92
N VAL A 213 7.26 13.12 3.74
CA VAL A 213 8.15 13.62 4.78
C VAL A 213 8.12 15.14 4.76
N GLY A 214 7.78 15.74 5.89
CA GLY A 214 7.84 17.18 6.07
C GLY A 214 7.31 17.61 7.44
N GLN A 215 7.46 18.88 7.77
CA GLN A 215 7.02 19.41 9.07
C GLN A 215 7.57 18.59 10.26
N ASN A 216 8.81 18.09 10.14
CA ASN A 216 9.48 17.25 11.13
C ASN A 216 8.81 15.89 11.38
N THR A 217 8.06 15.35 10.42
CA THR A 217 7.41 14.04 10.56
C THR A 217 7.27 13.31 9.22
N ALA A 218 6.94 12.03 9.28
CA ALA A 218 6.57 11.22 8.13
C ALA A 218 5.17 10.62 8.29
N TRP A 219 4.47 10.43 7.18
CA TRP A 219 3.13 9.83 7.12
C TRP A 219 2.88 9.21 5.74
N THR A 220 1.81 8.45 5.63
CA THR A 220 1.37 7.86 4.36
C THR A 220 0.02 8.39 3.91
N ARG A 221 -0.25 8.23 2.62
CA ARG A 221 -1.53 8.54 2.00
C ARG A 221 -1.84 7.53 0.89
N TRP A 222 -3.10 7.12 0.84
CA TRP A 222 -3.66 6.33 -0.26
C TRP A 222 -4.28 7.25 -1.31
N GLU A 223 -4.09 6.92 -2.58
CA GLU A 223 -4.70 7.63 -3.71
C GLU A 223 -5.18 6.60 -4.76
N ALA A 224 -6.33 6.84 -5.38
CA ALA A 224 -6.88 6.02 -6.46
C ALA A 224 -7.36 6.90 -7.61
N GLY A 225 -7.25 6.41 -8.85
CA GLY A 225 -7.83 7.06 -10.03
C GLY A 225 -7.04 8.24 -10.61
N LEU A 226 -5.71 8.25 -10.42
CA LEU A 226 -4.78 9.27 -10.97
C LEU A 226 -4.55 9.16 -12.47
#